data_AF-A0A2I0XDP1-F1
#
_entry.id   AF-A0A2I0XDP1-F1
#
_cell.length_a   1.000
_cell.length_b   1.000
_cell.length_c   1.000
_cell.angle_alpha   90.00
_cell.angle_beta   90.00
_cell.angle_gamma   90.00
#
_symmetry.space_group_name_H-M   'P 1'
#
loop_
_entity.id
_entity.type
_entity.pdbx_description
1 polymer ?
#
loop_
_entity_poly.entity_id
_entity_poly.type
_entity_poly.pdbx_seq_one_letter_code
_entity_poly.pdbx_strand_id
1 'polypeptide(L)'
;MFSRLQPIRETREKQIQLWKELILEYCRSQKIFIVGLDEEFSLFSNQSIERSLSHESREVFLSALVSEGRAEWMDKSHKKCLILWLKVQDWADYIINFVRENGLEDSVMTVEDIRSGIESRGTELAGIDRGVLIRALKLLEQKGKAAIFKGSSTDDEGVKFNI
;
A
#
# COMPACT_ATOMS: atom_id res chain seq x y z
N MET A 1 15.69 5.37 -23.10
CA MET A 1 15.10 6.73 -23.08
C MET A 1 14.10 6.92 -21.93
N PHE A 2 13.49 5.85 -21.39
CA PHE A 2 12.45 5.90 -20.35
C PHE A 2 12.91 6.34 -18.93
N SER A 3 14.21 6.25 -18.62
CA SER A 3 14.77 6.56 -17.28
C SER A 3 15.15 8.02 -17.05
N ARG A 4 15.08 8.88 -18.09
CA ARG A 4 15.38 10.31 -18.00
C ARG A 4 14.10 11.11 -18.21
N LEU A 5 13.83 12.09 -17.34
CA LEU A 5 12.68 12.98 -17.49
C LEU A 5 12.67 13.65 -18.86
N GLN A 6 11.55 13.56 -19.56
CA GLN A 6 11.41 14.13 -20.90
C GLN A 6 11.27 15.67 -20.83
N PRO A 7 11.94 16.42 -21.73
CA PRO A 7 11.86 17.88 -21.74
C PRO A 7 10.50 18.38 -22.28
N ILE A 8 9.87 17.60 -23.16
CA ILE A 8 8.57 17.93 -23.76
C ILE A 8 7.47 17.60 -22.78
N ARG A 9 6.58 18.57 -22.51
CA ARG A 9 5.52 18.46 -21.49
C ARG A 9 4.61 17.25 -21.71
N GLU A 10 4.04 17.08 -22.90
CA GLU A 10 3.13 15.96 -23.19
C GLU A 10 3.82 14.60 -23.03
N THR A 11 5.07 14.48 -23.48
CA THR A 11 5.83 13.23 -23.34
C THR A 11 6.19 12.96 -21.88
N ARG A 12 6.46 14.00 -21.10
CA ARG A 12 6.73 13.90 -19.66
C ARG A 12 5.49 13.45 -18.89
N GLU A 13 4.32 14.00 -19.21
CA GLU A 13 3.06 13.59 -18.59
C GLU A 13 2.78 12.09 -18.85
N LYS A 14 2.95 11.62 -20.09
CA LYS A 14 2.84 10.19 -20.42
C LYS A 14 3.87 9.33 -19.69
N GLN A 15 5.12 9.80 -19.61
CA GLN A 15 6.17 9.10 -18.87
C GLN A 15 5.82 8.96 -17.38
N ILE A 16 5.35 10.03 -16.75
CA ILE A 16 4.92 10.01 -15.34
C ILE A 16 3.78 9.03 -15.16
N GLN A 17 2.77 9.04 -16.06
CA GLN A 17 1.65 8.10 -15.99
C GLN A 17 2.11 6.64 -16.02
N LEU A 18 2.98 6.29 -16.97
CA LEU A 18 3.52 4.93 -17.09
C LEU A 18 4.34 4.53 -15.86
N TRP A 19 5.13 5.44 -15.30
CA TRP A 19 5.89 5.17 -14.07
C TRP A 19 4.99 4.98 -12.86
N LYS A 20 3.92 5.75 -12.71
CA LYS A 20 2.94 5.56 -11.62
C LYS A 20 2.31 4.17 -11.69
N GLU A 21 1.83 3.76 -12.87
CA GLU A 21 1.24 2.44 -13.09
C GLU A 21 2.23 1.32 -12.76
N LEU A 22 3.45 1.43 -13.29
CA LEU A 22 4.52 0.47 -13.06
C LEU A 22 4.90 0.36 -11.57
N ILE A 23 5.02 1.48 -10.85
CA ILE A 23 5.31 1.49 -9.41
C ILE A 23 4.21 0.77 -8.64
N LEU A 24 2.94 1.09 -8.92
CA LEU A 24 1.80 0.50 -8.22
C LEU A 24 1.69 -1.02 -8.49
N GLU A 25 1.86 -1.44 -9.74
CA GLU A 25 1.80 -2.85 -10.12
C GLU A 25 2.97 -3.65 -9.54
N TYR A 26 4.19 -3.11 -9.62
CA TYR A 26 5.36 -3.75 -9.05
C TYR A 26 5.22 -3.92 -7.53
N CYS A 27 4.85 -2.84 -6.82
CA CYS A 27 4.64 -2.85 -5.38
C CYS A 27 3.54 -3.84 -4.96
N ARG A 28 2.43 -3.90 -5.71
CA ARG A 28 1.37 -4.88 -5.49
C ARG A 28 1.87 -6.32 -5.67
N SER A 29 2.60 -6.59 -6.75
CA SER A 29 3.09 -7.94 -7.07
C SER A 29 4.09 -8.47 -6.02
N GLN A 30 4.94 -7.59 -5.49
CA GLN A 30 5.98 -7.93 -4.52
C GLN A 30 5.54 -7.68 -3.07
N LYS A 31 4.31 -7.20 -2.84
CA LYS A 31 3.77 -6.80 -1.53
C LYS A 31 4.65 -5.77 -0.81
N ILE A 32 5.21 -4.81 -1.56
CA ILE A 32 6.09 -3.77 -1.03
C ILE A 32 5.27 -2.50 -0.77
N PHE A 33 5.00 -2.20 0.50
CA PHE A 33 4.26 -1.01 0.88
C PHE A 33 5.12 0.23 1.07
N ILE A 34 6.42 0.09 1.35
CA ILE A 34 7.30 1.21 1.67
C ILE A 34 8.41 1.29 0.64
N VAL A 35 8.56 2.45 0.02
CA VAL A 35 9.63 2.76 -0.94
C VAL A 35 10.46 3.91 -0.38
N GLY A 36 11.76 3.68 -0.20
CA GLY A 36 12.73 4.72 0.15
C GLY A 36 13.26 5.44 -1.10
N LEU A 37 13.44 6.77 -1.03
CA LEU A 37 14.07 7.54 -2.11
C LEU A 37 15.55 7.20 -2.26
N ASP A 38 16.26 7.12 -1.14
CA ASP A 38 17.69 6.87 -1.04
C ASP A 38 18.05 5.37 -1.01
N GLU A 39 17.05 4.50 -0.88
CA GLU A 39 17.25 3.06 -0.80
C GLU A 39 17.35 2.45 -2.21
N GLU A 40 18.07 1.34 -2.32
CA GLU A 40 18.06 0.55 -3.55
C GLU A 40 16.69 -0.07 -3.74
N PHE A 41 16.11 0.17 -4.91
CA PHE A 41 14.83 -0.39 -5.28
C PHE A 41 14.94 -0.98 -6.68
N SER A 42 14.72 -2.29 -6.81
CA SER A 42 14.98 -3.03 -8.05
C SER A 42 14.21 -2.47 -9.24
N LEU A 43 13.01 -1.91 -9.03
CA LEU A 43 12.25 -1.25 -10.09
C LEU A 43 12.96 -0.02 -10.69
N PHE A 44 13.77 0.67 -9.87
CA PHE A 44 14.47 1.88 -10.27
C PHE A 44 15.85 1.60 -10.88
N SER A 45 16.29 0.35 -10.95
CA SER A 45 17.59 -0.04 -11.50
C SER A 45 17.48 -1.26 -12.39
N ASN A 46 17.83 -1.10 -13.66
CA ASN A 46 17.98 -2.21 -14.60
C ASN A 46 19.47 -2.47 -14.83
N GLN A 47 19.99 -3.49 -14.14
CA GLN A 47 21.40 -3.89 -14.20
C GLN A 47 21.80 -4.39 -15.59
N SER A 48 20.90 -5.08 -16.30
CA SER A 48 21.19 -5.67 -17.63
C SER A 48 21.51 -4.62 -18.71
N ILE A 49 21.08 -3.37 -18.52
CA ILE A 49 21.40 -2.26 -19.42
C ILE A 49 22.10 -1.10 -18.68
N GLU A 50 22.56 -1.33 -17.45
CA GLU A 50 23.27 -0.36 -16.60
C GLU A 50 22.56 1.00 -16.50
N ARG A 51 21.24 0.98 -16.30
CA ARG A 51 20.45 2.21 -16.17
C ARG A 51 19.64 2.22 -14.90
N SER A 52 19.72 3.35 -14.19
CA SER A 52 18.91 3.63 -13.01
C SER A 52 18.19 4.97 -13.14
N LEU A 53 17.07 5.11 -12.41
CA LEU A 53 16.44 6.41 -12.20
C LEU A 53 17.31 7.28 -11.29
N SER A 54 17.45 8.56 -11.66
CA SER A 54 18.03 9.59 -10.79
C SER A 54 17.15 9.83 -9.56
N HIS A 55 17.74 10.30 -8.47
CA HIS A 55 17.00 10.70 -7.26
C HIS A 55 15.86 11.67 -7.57
N GLU A 56 16.14 12.72 -8.36
CA GLU A 56 15.14 13.70 -8.82
C GLU A 56 13.97 13.04 -9.55
N SER A 57 14.24 12.06 -10.44
CA SER A 57 13.16 11.36 -11.15
C SER A 57 12.31 10.52 -10.20
N ARG A 58 12.94 9.84 -9.22
CA ARG A 58 12.22 9.07 -8.19
C ARG A 58 11.30 9.98 -7.38
N GLU A 59 11.82 11.13 -6.94
CA GLU A 59 11.06 12.13 -6.18
C GLU A 59 9.88 12.67 -6.98
N VAL A 60 10.06 12.97 -8.27
CA VAL A 60 8.98 13.40 -9.16
C VAL A 60 7.88 12.34 -9.27
N PHE A 61 8.23 11.08 -9.49
CA PHE A 61 7.23 10.01 -9.65
C PHE A 61 6.49 9.68 -8.34
N LEU A 62 7.19 9.63 -7.21
CA LEU A 62 6.57 9.42 -5.90
C LEU A 62 5.68 10.62 -5.51
N SER A 63 6.15 11.84 -5.73
CA SER A 63 5.34 13.05 -5.48
C SER A 63 4.08 13.09 -6.34
N ALA A 64 4.15 12.62 -7.60
CA ALA A 64 2.98 12.48 -8.45
C ALA A 64 1.96 11.48 -7.87
N LEU A 65 2.41 10.32 -7.37
CA LEU A 65 1.53 9.37 -6.67
C LEU A 65 0.90 9.98 -5.42
N VAL A 66 1.67 10.74 -4.63
CA VAL A 66 1.18 11.43 -3.44
C VAL A 66 0.09 12.45 -3.80
N SER A 67 0.29 13.22 -4.86
CA SER A 67 -0.69 14.22 -5.32
C SER A 67 -2.04 13.60 -5.74
N GLU A 68 -2.04 12.32 -6.11
CA GLU A 68 -3.24 11.56 -6.49
C GLU A 68 -3.83 10.73 -5.35
N GLY A 69 -3.26 10.82 -4.14
CA GLY A 69 -3.65 10.00 -3.00
C GLY A 69 -3.38 8.51 -3.19
N ARG A 70 -2.39 8.16 -4.03
CA ARG A 70 -1.92 6.80 -4.31
C ARG A 70 -0.61 6.47 -3.59
N ALA A 71 -0.06 7.43 -2.87
CA ALA A 71 1.02 7.24 -1.92
C ALA A 71 0.99 8.33 -0.84
N GLU A 72 1.75 8.17 0.24
CA GLU A 72 1.87 9.15 1.32
C GLU A 72 3.32 9.20 1.83
N TRP A 73 3.85 10.41 2.02
CA TRP A 73 5.15 10.57 2.69
C TRP A 73 5.03 10.21 4.16
N MET A 74 5.94 9.38 4.65
CA MET A 74 5.92 8.89 6.04
C MET A 74 6.47 9.90 7.04
N ASP A 75 7.25 10.87 6.57
CA ASP A 75 7.88 11.90 7.39
C ASP A 75 8.01 13.22 6.62
N LYS A 76 8.32 14.30 7.34
CA LYS A 76 8.54 15.65 6.76
C LYS A 76 9.81 15.74 5.92
N SER A 77 10.72 14.78 6.03
CA SER A 77 11.94 14.72 5.22
C SER A 77 11.73 14.03 3.88
N HIS A 78 10.53 13.52 3.59
CA HIS A 78 10.14 12.84 2.36
C HIS A 78 11.08 11.67 1.98
N LYS A 79 11.70 11.00 2.96
CA LYS A 79 12.66 9.93 2.68
C LYS A 79 12.01 8.60 2.31
N LYS A 80 10.84 8.33 2.90
CA LYS A 80 10.07 7.10 2.70
C LYS A 80 8.65 7.40 2.32
N CYS A 81 8.13 6.64 1.37
CA CYS A 81 6.80 6.77 0.83
C CYS A 81 6.02 5.48 1.06
N LEU A 82 4.86 5.58 1.68
CA LEU A 82 3.89 4.50 1.79
C LEU A 82 3.08 4.44 0.49
N ILE A 83 3.12 3.33 -0.22
CA ILE A 83 2.43 3.11 -1.49
C ILE A 83 1.04 2.53 -1.22
N LEU A 84 0.02 3.11 -1.88
CA LEU A 84 -1.39 2.74 -1.73
C LEU A 84 -1.97 2.26 -3.06
N TRP A 85 -1.65 1.03 -3.47
CA TRP A 85 -2.21 0.42 -4.68
C TRP A 85 -3.71 0.13 -4.57
N LEU A 86 -4.22 -0.02 -3.35
CA LEU A 86 -5.64 0.12 -3.02
C LEU A 86 -5.78 1.26 -2.02
N LYS A 87 -6.82 2.09 -2.15
CA LYS A 87 -7.08 3.13 -1.17
C LYS A 87 -7.57 2.50 0.12
N VAL A 88 -7.46 3.23 1.23
CA VAL A 88 -7.95 2.76 2.54
C VAL A 88 -9.44 2.39 2.50
N GLN A 89 -10.25 3.13 1.72
CA GLN A 89 -11.65 2.79 1.51
C GLN A 89 -11.83 1.45 0.79
N ASP A 90 -11.07 1.23 -0.28
CA ASP A 90 -11.13 -0.02 -1.05
C ASP A 90 -10.67 -1.21 -0.21
N TRP A 91 -9.64 -1.02 0.63
CA TRP A 91 -9.22 -2.02 1.61
C TRP A 91 -10.31 -2.32 2.64
N ALA A 92 -10.99 -1.30 3.15
CA ALA A 92 -12.10 -1.50 4.09
C ALA A 92 -13.21 -2.36 3.45
N ASP A 93 -13.58 -2.08 2.20
CA ASP A 93 -14.59 -2.86 1.49
C ASP A 93 -14.08 -4.28 1.16
N TYR A 94 -12.80 -4.44 0.81
CA TYR A 94 -12.16 -5.74 0.62
C TYR A 94 -12.19 -6.60 1.89
N ILE A 95 -11.86 -6.02 3.04
CA ILE A 95 -11.88 -6.73 4.34
C ILE A 95 -13.28 -7.23 4.66
N ILE A 96 -14.32 -6.44 4.40
CA ILE A 96 -15.71 -6.85 4.66
C ILE A 96 -16.11 -8.05 3.80
N ASN A 97 -15.73 -8.04 2.52
CA ASN A 97 -15.97 -9.18 1.63
C ASN A 97 -15.19 -10.41 2.08
N PHE A 98 -13.92 -10.23 2.45
CA PHE A 98 -13.08 -11.30 2.99
C PHE A 98 -13.71 -11.96 4.23
N VAL A 99 -14.22 -11.17 5.18
CA VAL A 99 -14.87 -11.70 6.39
C VAL A 99 -16.11 -12.53 6.02
N ARG A 100 -16.94 -12.04 5.10
CA ARG A 100 -18.16 -12.73 4.64
C ARG A 100 -17.87 -14.02 3.88
N GLU A 101 -16.91 -13.97 2.96
CA GLU A 101 -16.56 -15.12 2.12
C GLU A 101 -15.97 -16.28 2.96
N ASN A 102 -15.40 -15.98 4.12
CA ASN A 102 -14.79 -16.96 5.02
C ASN A 102 -15.66 -17.30 6.25
N GLY A 103 -16.86 -16.74 6.38
CA GLY A 103 -17.76 -17.01 7.51
C GLY A 103 -17.23 -16.53 8.87
N LEU A 104 -16.50 -15.41 8.88
CA LEU A 104 -15.79 -14.89 10.06
C LEU A 104 -16.56 -13.77 10.78
N GLU A 105 -17.82 -13.52 10.43
CA GLU A 105 -18.64 -12.40 10.93
C GLU A 105 -18.78 -12.42 12.46
N ASP A 106 -19.04 -13.60 13.03
CA ASP A 106 -19.24 -13.77 14.47
C ASP A 106 -17.93 -13.98 15.25
N SER A 107 -16.80 -14.09 14.55
CA SER A 107 -15.49 -14.35 15.13
C SER A 107 -14.77 -13.07 15.53
N VAL A 108 -14.00 -13.14 16.62
CA VAL A 108 -13.02 -12.10 16.95
C VAL A 108 -11.72 -12.49 16.25
N MET A 109 -11.21 -11.60 15.40
CA MET A 109 -9.95 -11.76 14.69
C MET A 109 -8.90 -10.80 15.24
N THR A 110 -7.64 -11.20 15.29
CA THR A 110 -6.55 -10.24 15.52
C THR A 110 -6.11 -9.58 14.22
N VAL A 111 -5.38 -8.47 14.33
CA VAL A 111 -4.71 -7.86 13.18
C VAL A 111 -3.80 -8.87 12.46
N GLU A 112 -3.11 -9.75 13.19
CA GLU A 112 -2.21 -10.75 12.59
C GLU A 112 -2.95 -11.91 11.91
N ASP A 113 -4.15 -12.29 12.38
CA ASP A 113 -5.00 -13.27 11.68
C ASP A 113 -5.38 -12.77 10.28
N ILE A 114 -5.65 -11.48 10.14
CA ILE A 114 -6.00 -10.87 8.84
C ILE A 114 -4.76 -10.74 7.93
N ARG A 115 -3.57 -10.47 8.49
CA ARG A 115 -2.33 -10.25 7.71
C ARG A 115 -1.63 -11.54 7.29
N SER A 116 -1.71 -12.56 8.14
CA SER A 116 -0.85 -13.75 8.07
C SER A 116 -1.56 -15.07 8.39
N GLY A 117 -2.84 -15.01 8.77
CA GLY A 117 -3.66 -16.19 9.05
C GLY A 117 -3.93 -17.03 7.80
N ILE A 118 -4.46 -18.23 8.01
CA ILE A 118 -4.68 -19.24 6.96
C ILE A 118 -5.59 -18.69 5.85
N GLU A 119 -6.71 -18.06 6.22
CA GLU A 119 -7.68 -17.53 5.27
C GLU A 119 -7.12 -16.39 4.41
N SER A 120 -6.16 -15.62 4.95
CA SER A 120 -5.54 -14.52 4.21
C SER A 120 -4.58 -14.98 3.10
N ARG A 121 -4.12 -16.24 3.14
CA ARG A 121 -3.08 -16.74 2.21
C ARG A 121 -3.58 -16.71 0.76
N GLY A 122 -2.75 -16.15 -0.12
CA GLY A 122 -3.09 -16.00 -1.54
C GLY A 122 -4.03 -14.84 -1.85
N THR A 123 -4.49 -14.09 -0.85
CA THR A 123 -5.33 -12.90 -1.03
C THR A 123 -4.49 -11.62 -1.12
N GLU A 124 -5.17 -10.48 -1.35
CA GLU A 124 -4.50 -9.19 -1.30
C GLU A 124 -4.06 -8.81 0.13
N LEU A 125 -4.74 -9.31 1.16
CA LEU A 125 -4.47 -9.03 2.58
C LEU A 125 -3.21 -9.72 3.10
N ALA A 126 -2.77 -10.81 2.46
CA ALA A 126 -1.51 -11.47 2.83
C ALA A 126 -0.35 -10.47 2.77
N GLY A 127 0.28 -10.22 3.92
CA GLY A 127 1.40 -9.31 4.05
C GLY A 127 1.05 -7.83 3.94
N ILE A 128 -0.23 -7.45 4.07
CA ILE A 128 -0.62 -6.03 4.12
C ILE A 128 0.16 -5.28 5.21
N ASP A 129 0.56 -4.05 4.90
CA ASP A 129 1.15 -3.16 5.91
C ASP A 129 0.21 -2.97 7.09
N ARG A 130 0.75 -3.10 8.31
CA ARG A 130 -0.02 -3.03 9.56
C ARG A 130 -0.71 -1.67 9.70
N GLY A 131 -0.04 -0.59 9.32
CA GLY A 131 -0.58 0.77 9.38
C GLY A 131 -1.75 0.95 8.42
N VAL A 132 -1.63 0.46 7.19
CA VAL A 132 -2.72 0.49 6.19
C VAL A 132 -3.93 -0.29 6.68
N LEU A 133 -3.72 -1.51 7.20
CA LEU A 133 -4.79 -2.35 7.72
C LEU A 133 -5.52 -1.66 8.89
N ILE A 134 -4.79 -1.11 9.86
CA ILE A 134 -5.41 -0.41 11.00
C ILE A 134 -6.20 0.80 10.54
N ARG A 135 -5.73 1.55 9.54
CA ARG A 135 -6.50 2.66 8.96
C ARG A 135 -7.81 2.19 8.34
N ALA A 136 -7.80 1.06 7.62
CA ALA A 136 -9.00 0.48 7.04
C ALA A 136 -9.97 -0.03 8.13
N LEU A 137 -9.45 -0.70 9.16
CA LEU A 137 -10.24 -1.17 10.30
C LEU A 137 -10.87 -0.02 11.08
N LYS A 138 -10.13 1.06 11.36
CA LYS A 138 -10.66 2.27 12.00
C LYS A 138 -11.76 2.94 11.16
N LEU A 139 -11.63 2.91 9.83
CA LEU A 139 -12.67 3.40 8.94
C LEU A 139 -13.93 2.53 9.02
N LEU A 140 -13.80 1.21 9.15
CA LEU A 140 -14.93 0.30 9.38
C LEU A 140 -15.59 0.52 10.75
N GLU A 141 -14.78 0.76 11.78
CA GLU A 141 -15.26 1.09 13.13
C GLU A 141 -16.06 2.40 13.13
N GLN A 142 -15.56 3.45 12.48
CA GLN A 142 -16.29 4.72 12.31
C GLN A 142 -17.62 4.54 11.56
N LYS A 143 -17.71 3.55 10.67
CA LYS A 143 -18.94 3.19 9.95
C LYS A 143 -19.84 2.23 10.73
N GLY A 144 -19.47 1.85 11.96
CA GLY A 144 -20.20 0.89 12.80
C GLY A 144 -20.12 -0.57 12.33
N LYS A 145 -19.27 -0.88 11.34
CA LYS A 145 -19.12 -2.22 10.74
C LYS A 145 -18.08 -3.10 11.44
N ALA A 146 -17.30 -2.52 12.37
CA ALA A 146 -16.34 -3.25 13.18
C ALA A 146 -16.23 -2.62 14.56
N ALA A 147 -15.70 -3.35 15.52
CA ALA A 147 -15.29 -2.87 16.83
C ALA A 147 -13.86 -3.34 17.10
N ILE A 148 -12.96 -2.42 17.42
CA ILE A 148 -11.55 -2.72 17.70
C ILE A 148 -11.35 -2.76 19.21
N PHE A 149 -10.77 -3.85 19.71
CA PHE A 149 -10.43 -4.06 21.10
C PHE A 149 -8.92 -3.93 21.28
N LYS A 150 -8.50 -3.09 22.21
CA LYS A 150 -7.09 -3.01 22.58
C LYS A 150 -6.74 -4.18 23.49
N GLY A 151 -5.85 -5.05 23.04
CA GLY A 151 -5.24 -6.08 23.88
C GLY A 151 -4.13 -5.51 24.78
N SER A 152 -3.41 -6.41 25.45
CA SER A 152 -2.27 -6.10 26.31
C SER A 152 -1.06 -5.55 25.56
N SER A 153 -0.94 -5.85 24.27
CA SER A 153 0.09 -5.37 23.36
C SER A 153 -0.52 -4.87 22.05
N THR A 154 0.27 -4.19 21.21
CA THR A 154 -0.19 -3.78 19.87
C THR A 154 -0.53 -4.97 18.97
N ASP A 155 0.10 -6.12 19.21
CA ASP A 155 -0.10 -7.31 18.38
C ASP A 155 -1.38 -8.07 18.79
N ASP A 156 -1.93 -7.75 19.96
CA ASP A 156 -3.17 -8.31 20.50
C ASP A 156 -4.42 -7.44 20.19
N GLU A 157 -4.34 -6.51 19.24
CA GLU A 157 -5.51 -5.74 18.81
C GLU A 157 -6.54 -6.67 18.13
N GLY A 158 -7.61 -6.98 18.87
CA GLY A 158 -8.74 -7.79 18.40
C GLY A 158 -9.74 -6.93 17.63
N VAL A 159 -10.45 -7.55 16.69
CA VAL A 159 -11.46 -6.93 15.85
C VAL A 159 -12.65 -7.86 15.78
N LYS A 160 -13.84 -7.32 16.05
CA LYS A 160 -15.12 -7.99 15.75
C LYS A 160 -15.83 -7.25 14.64
N PHE A 161 -16.37 -7.96 13.66
CA PHE A 161 -17.14 -7.37 12.58
C PHE A 161 -18.65 -7.38 12.91
N ASN A 162 -19.36 -6.34 12.47
CA ASN A 162 -20.80 -6.17 12.66
C ASN A 162 -21.44 -6.00 11.27
N ILE A 163 -21.58 -7.08 10.51
CA ILE A 163 -21.88 -7.03 9.07
C ILE A 163 -22.95 -7.98 8.57
#